data_AF-A0AAV8ZVX3-F1
#
_entry.id   AF-A0AAV8ZVX3-F1
#
_cell.length_a   1.000
_cell.length_b   1.000
_cell.length_c   1.000
_cell.angle_alpha   90.00
_cell.angle_beta   90.00
_cell.angle_gamma   90.00
#
_symmetry.space_group_name_H-M   'P 1'
#
loop_
_entity.id
_entity.type
_entity.pdbx_description
1 polymer ?
#
loop_
_entity_poly.entity_id
_entity_poly.type
_entity_poly.pdbx_seq_one_letter_code
_entity_poly.pdbx_strand_id
1 'polypeptide(L)'
;MGNNMLRLIKVIRKEEFTYKNPITEFLECVYVTFDFDGALWKLQECKDVFMNDPFLWTPNSTLMEQFLENASHITERYCHIHQYRYFFYLKIYLDQLNCGFYGKSHFLHSVLVCF
;
A
#
# COMPACT_ATOMS: atom_id res chain seq x y z
N MET A 1 3.22 -18.92 -3.51
CA MET A 1 2.33 -17.79 -3.20
C MET A 1 0.91 -18.23 -3.51
N GLY A 2 0.05 -18.37 -2.50
CA GLY A 2 -1.21 -19.12 -2.60
C GLY A 2 -2.23 -18.49 -3.56
N ASN A 3 -3.01 -19.34 -4.23
CA ASN A 3 -4.06 -19.03 -5.22
C ASN A 3 -5.16 -18.06 -4.73
N ASN A 4 -5.12 -17.60 -3.49
CA ASN A 4 -6.19 -16.85 -2.83
C ASN A 4 -6.19 -15.38 -3.24
N MET A 5 -5.00 -14.75 -3.41
CA MET A 5 -4.93 -13.34 -3.82
C MET A 5 -5.44 -13.16 -5.26
N LEU A 6 -5.02 -14.03 -6.18
CA LEU A 6 -5.52 -14.00 -7.57
C LEU A 6 -7.03 -14.26 -7.65
N ARG A 7 -7.59 -15.08 -6.74
CA ARG A 7 -9.04 -15.28 -6.64
C ARG A 7 -9.73 -14.03 -6.11
N LEU A 8 -9.16 -13.38 -5.09
CA LEU A 8 -9.68 -12.14 -4.53
C LEU A 8 -9.73 -11.03 -5.59
N ILE A 9 -8.64 -10.83 -6.35
CA ILE A 9 -8.61 -9.84 -7.45
C ILE A 9 -9.66 -10.15 -8.51
N LYS A 10 -9.87 -11.43 -8.84
CA LYS A 10 -10.94 -11.83 -9.78
C LYS A 10 -12.34 -11.53 -9.27
N VAL A 11 -12.57 -11.61 -7.95
CA VAL A 11 -13.86 -11.25 -7.35
C VAL A 11 -14.04 -9.74 -7.35
N ILE A 12 -13.02 -8.98 -6.92
CA ILE A 12 -13.03 -7.51 -6.92
C ILE A 12 -13.39 -6.97 -8.31
N ARG A 13 -12.77 -7.50 -9.38
CA ARG A 13 -13.07 -7.09 -10.76
C ARG A 13 -14.46 -7.47 -11.26
N LYS A 14 -15.05 -8.53 -10.73
CA LYS A 14 -16.44 -8.91 -11.08
C LYS A 14 -17.45 -7.96 -10.45
N GLU A 15 -17.11 -7.41 -9.29
CA GLU A 15 -17.98 -6.52 -8.52
C GLU A 15 -17.64 -5.03 -8.71
N GLU A 16 -16.61 -4.70 -9.49
CA GLU A 16 -16.11 -3.32 -9.70
C GLU A 16 -17.19 -2.37 -10.24
N PHE A 17 -18.18 -2.90 -10.98
CA PHE A 17 -19.29 -2.12 -11.52
C PHE A 17 -20.37 -1.78 -10.48
N THR A 18 -20.42 -2.54 -9.39
CA THR A 18 -21.44 -2.40 -8.33
C THR A 18 -20.87 -1.74 -7.09
N TYR A 19 -19.57 -1.92 -6.81
CA TYR A 19 -18.93 -1.38 -5.62
C TYR A 19 -17.49 -0.99 -5.90
N LYS A 20 -17.18 0.29 -5.68
CA LYS A 20 -15.84 0.84 -5.72
C LYS A 20 -15.52 1.47 -4.38
N ASN A 21 -14.40 1.08 -3.81
CA ASN A 21 -13.85 1.75 -2.64
C ASN A 21 -12.33 1.94 -2.79
N PRO A 22 -11.73 2.91 -2.07
CA PRO A 22 -10.29 3.20 -2.17
C PRO A 22 -9.38 1.97 -1.95
N ILE A 23 -9.79 1.00 -1.14
CA ILE A 23 -9.03 -0.22 -0.85
C ILE A 23 -9.02 -1.16 -2.05
N THR A 24 -10.17 -1.36 -2.70
CA THR A 24 -10.29 -2.16 -3.93
C THR A 24 -9.54 -1.53 -5.10
N GLU A 25 -9.61 -0.20 -5.23
CA GLU A 25 -8.88 0.54 -6.25
C GLU A 25 -7.37 0.49 -6.01
N PHE A 26 -6.91 0.58 -4.76
CA PHE A 26 -5.50 0.35 -4.41
C PHE A 26 -5.02 -1.03 -4.85
N LEU A 27 -5.78 -2.09 -4.56
CA LEU A 27 -5.42 -3.45 -4.97
C LEU A 27 -5.40 -3.63 -6.48
N GLU A 28 -6.29 -2.96 -7.20
CA GLU A 28 -6.29 -2.95 -8.67
C GLU A 28 -5.05 -2.25 -9.21
N CYS A 29 -4.70 -1.08 -8.67
CA CYS A 29 -3.48 -0.36 -9.00
C CYS A 29 -2.23 -1.23 -8.82
N VAL A 30 -2.17 -1.97 -7.72
CA VAL A 30 -0.99 -2.77 -7.34
C VAL A 30 -0.90 -4.09 -8.12
N TYR A 31 -2.02 -4.79 -8.35
CA TYR A 31 -1.99 -6.16 -8.89
C TYR A 31 -2.49 -6.31 -10.32
N VAL A 32 -3.14 -5.29 -10.88
CA VAL A 32 -3.73 -5.35 -12.23
C VAL A 32 -3.06 -4.35 -13.15
N THR A 33 -3.09 -3.07 -12.81
CA THR A 33 -2.61 -2.00 -13.70
C THR A 33 -1.13 -1.67 -13.49
N PHE A 34 -0.56 -2.08 -12.35
CA PHE A 34 0.79 -1.72 -11.92
C PHE A 34 1.02 -0.19 -11.91
N ASP A 35 -0.05 0.57 -11.64
CA ASP A 35 -0.02 2.02 -11.51
C ASP A 35 0.40 2.40 -10.10
N PHE A 36 1.67 2.76 -9.95
CA PHE A 36 2.24 3.06 -8.65
C PHE A 36 1.83 4.44 -8.13
N ASP A 37 1.74 5.43 -9.01
CA ASP A 37 1.33 6.78 -8.63
C ASP A 37 -0.13 6.77 -8.18
N GLY A 38 -0.99 6.06 -8.91
CA GLY A 38 -2.37 5.78 -8.50
C GLY A 38 -2.45 5.00 -7.18
N ALA A 39 -1.62 3.95 -7.02
CA ALA A 39 -1.59 3.18 -5.77
C ALA A 39 -1.22 4.05 -4.55
N LEU A 40 -0.22 4.93 -4.66
CA LEU A 40 0.16 5.83 -3.57
C LEU A 40 -0.95 6.80 -3.20
N TRP A 41 -1.63 7.37 -4.20
CA TRP A 41 -2.77 8.26 -3.96
C TRP A 41 -3.92 7.52 -3.27
N LYS A 42 -4.29 6.35 -3.78
CA LYS A 42 -5.35 5.51 -3.20
C LYS A 42 -5.03 5.04 -1.79
N LEU A 43 -3.74 4.84 -1.49
CA LEU A 43 -3.30 4.46 -0.16
C LEU A 43 -3.51 5.59 0.88
N GLN A 44 -3.44 6.86 0.48
CA GLN A 44 -3.83 7.99 1.34
C GLN A 44 -5.34 8.00 1.57
N GLU A 45 -6.14 7.84 0.51
CA GLU A 45 -7.61 7.75 0.64
C GLU A 45 -8.03 6.56 1.50
N CYS A 46 -7.30 5.44 1.45
CA CYS A 46 -7.54 4.30 2.34
C CYS A 46 -7.41 4.68 3.82
N LYS A 47 -6.44 5.54 4.19
CA LYS A 47 -6.25 5.96 5.58
C LYS A 47 -7.48 6.69 6.12
N ASP A 48 -8.07 7.55 5.30
CA ASP A 48 -9.31 8.26 5.65
C ASP A 48 -10.49 7.28 5.76
N VAL A 49 -10.55 6.26 4.90
CA VAL A 49 -11.56 5.18 5.02
C VAL A 49 -11.38 4.42 6.32
N PHE A 50 -10.15 4.06 6.70
CA PHE A 50 -9.89 3.40 7.98
C PHE A 50 -10.37 4.28 9.14
N MET A 51 -10.00 5.56 9.18
CA MET A 51 -10.37 6.46 10.30
C MET A 51 -11.87 6.74 10.41
N ASN A 52 -12.59 6.71 9.30
CA ASN A 52 -14.03 7.03 9.25
C ASN A 52 -14.94 5.80 9.36
N ASP A 53 -14.41 4.58 9.25
CA ASP A 53 -15.20 3.34 9.31
C ASP A 53 -15.10 2.68 10.71
N PRO A 54 -16.20 2.62 11.49
CA PRO A 54 -16.22 2.00 12.82
C PRO A 54 -15.90 0.50 12.85
N PHE A 55 -16.02 -0.19 11.73
CA PHE A 55 -15.69 -1.62 11.62
C PHE A 55 -14.20 -1.85 11.39
N LEU A 56 -13.51 -0.89 10.77
CA LEU A 56 -12.09 -1.00 10.43
C LEU A 56 -11.20 -0.32 11.48
N TRP A 57 -11.67 0.76 12.07
CA TRP A 57 -10.99 1.47 13.14
C TRP A 57 -11.65 1.17 14.50
N THR A 58 -10.87 0.49 15.34
CA THR A 58 -11.14 0.42 16.77
C THR A 58 -9.90 0.91 17.51
N PRO A 59 -10.01 1.47 18.72
CA PRO A 59 -8.86 2.01 19.46
C PRO A 59 -7.77 0.98 19.78
N ASN A 60 -8.06 -0.31 19.64
CA ASN A 60 -7.10 -1.41 19.80
C ASN A 60 -6.76 -2.11 18.48
N SER A 61 -7.21 -1.56 17.34
CA SER A 61 -7.00 -2.15 16.02
C SER A 61 -5.60 -1.85 15.51
N THR A 62 -4.78 -2.89 15.35
CA THR A 62 -3.51 -2.82 14.61
C THR A 62 -3.72 -3.03 13.10
N LEU A 63 -4.97 -3.09 12.63
CA LEU A 63 -5.32 -3.38 11.23
C LEU A 63 -4.73 -2.33 10.27
N MET A 64 -4.80 -1.05 10.63
CA MET A 64 -4.25 0.05 9.82
C MET A 64 -2.72 -0.06 9.74
N GLU A 65 -2.05 -0.33 10.87
CA GLU A 65 -0.60 -0.49 10.91
C GLU A 65 -0.13 -1.68 10.08
N GLN A 66 -0.82 -2.82 10.22
CA GLN A 66 -0.55 -4.02 9.43
C GLN A 66 -0.83 -3.80 7.93
N PHE A 67 -1.87 -3.04 7.59
CA PHE A 67 -2.17 -2.71 6.20
C PHE A 67 -1.07 -1.83 5.60
N LEU A 68 -0.63 -0.79 6.31
CA LEU A 68 0.45 0.09 5.88
C LEU A 68 1.79 -0.65 5.78
N GLU A 69 2.11 -1.54 6.72
CA GLU A 69 3.31 -2.38 6.67
C GLU A 69 3.30 -3.29 5.43
N ASN A 70 2.17 -3.94 5.15
CA ASN A 70 2.03 -4.79 3.97
C ASN A 70 2.08 -4.00 2.66
N ALA A 71 1.46 -2.81 2.61
CA ALA A 71 1.53 -1.91 1.45
C ALA A 71 2.99 -1.44 1.20
N SER A 72 3.73 -1.15 2.27
CA SER A 72 5.16 -0.83 2.20
C SER A 72 5.98 -1.98 1.62
N HIS A 73 5.75 -3.22 2.08
CA HIS A 73 6.46 -4.40 1.53
C HIS A 73 6.16 -4.63 0.05
N ILE A 74 4.91 -4.42 -0.39
CA ILE A 74 4.56 -4.55 -1.80
C ILE A 74 5.24 -3.47 -2.64
N THR A 75 5.26 -2.24 -2.12
CA THR A 75 5.92 -1.09 -2.73
C THR A 75 7.44 -1.29 -2.84
N GLU A 76 8.08 -1.78 -1.78
CA GLU A 76 9.51 -2.09 -1.75
C GLU A 76 9.89 -3.10 -2.84
N ARG A 77 9.10 -4.17 -2.98
CA ARG A 77 9.27 -5.16 -4.05
C ARG A 77 9.10 -4.56 -5.44
N TYR A 78 8.16 -3.64 -5.60
CA TYR A 78 7.94 -2.94 -6.87
C TYR A 78 9.12 -2.04 -7.23
N CYS A 79 9.63 -1.26 -6.28
CA CYS A 79 10.83 -0.43 -6.43
C CYS A 79 12.10 -1.25 -6.76
N HIS A 80 12.23 -2.46 -6.22
CA HIS A 80 13.32 -3.37 -6.55
C HIS A 80 13.28 -3.81 -8.02
N ILE A 81 12.08 -4.08 -8.57
CA ILE A 81 11.91 -4.45 -9.99
C ILE A 81 12.17 -3.26 -10.91
N HIS A 82 11.75 -2.06 -10.52
CA HIS A 82 11.83 -0.85 -11.34
C HIS A 82 13.08 0.01 -11.07
N GLN A 83 14.11 -0.55 -10.43
CA GLN A 83 15.44 0.05 -10.25
C GLN A 83 15.36 1.55 -9.89
N TYR A 84 15.03 1.87 -8.64
CA TYR A 84 15.18 3.20 -7.99
C TYR A 84 14.36 4.39 -8.55
N ARG A 85 13.65 4.28 -9.67
CA ARG A 85 12.89 5.43 -10.26
C ARG A 85 11.85 6.03 -9.32
N TYR A 86 11.27 5.21 -8.45
CA TYR A 86 10.20 5.61 -7.52
C TYR A 86 10.70 5.83 -6.08
N PHE A 87 12.02 5.78 -5.85
CA PHE A 87 12.59 5.90 -4.51
C PHE A 87 12.32 7.29 -3.88
N PHE A 88 12.34 8.34 -4.70
CA PHE A 88 12.03 9.71 -4.25
C PHE A 88 10.58 9.85 -3.75
N TYR A 89 9.64 9.20 -4.45
CA TYR A 89 8.22 9.19 -4.07
C TYR A 89 7.99 8.40 -2.78
N LEU A 90 8.72 7.30 -2.58
CA LEU A 90 8.67 6.52 -1.35
C LEU A 90 9.16 7.32 -0.14
N LYS A 91 10.20 8.14 -0.30
CA LYS A 91 10.70 9.03 0.76
C LYS A 91 9.67 10.07 1.17
N ILE A 92 9.07 10.77 0.21
CA ILE A 92 7.99 11.74 0.45
C ILE A 92 6.80 11.06 1.16
N TYR A 93 6.46 9.84 0.74
CA TYR A 93 5.36 9.08 1.30
C TYR A 93 5.61 8.66 2.76
N LEU A 94 6.81 8.16 3.08
CA LEU A 94 7.18 7.79 4.46
C LEU A 94 7.18 9.00 5.40
N ASP A 95 7.62 10.17 4.92
CA ASP A 95 7.55 11.41 5.68
C ASP A 95 6.10 11.85 5.95
N GLN A 96 5.21 11.73 4.96
CA GLN A 96 3.80 12.09 5.09
C GLN A 96 3.00 11.17 6.02
N LEU A 97 3.40 9.91 6.15
CA LEU A 97 2.75 8.98 7.06
C LEU A 97 3.05 9.27 8.54
N ASN A 98 4.09 10.05 8.85
CA ASN A 98 4.59 10.29 10.21
C ASN A 98 4.81 8.98 11.00
N CYS A 99 4.96 7.86 10.28
CA CYS A 99 5.24 6.56 10.86
C CYS A 99 6.76 6.45 10.94
N GLY A 100 7.31 6.16 12.11
CA GLY A 100 8.74 5.91 12.35
C GLY A 100 9.29 4.65 11.65
N PHE A 101 8.89 4.39 10.40
CA PHE A 101 9.27 3.26 9.56
C PHE A 101 10.74 3.32 9.11
N TYR A 102 11.40 4.47 9.29
CA TYR A 102 12.82 4.68 9.03
C TYR A 102 13.73 3.66 9.74
N GLY A 103 13.26 2.96 10.78
CA GLY A 103 14.06 2.01 11.56
C GLY A 103 13.80 0.52 11.35
N LYS A 104 12.81 0.09 10.54
CA LYS A 104 12.38 -1.34 10.53
C LYS A 104 12.58 -2.12 9.23
N SER A 105 12.68 -1.48 8.07
CA SER A 105 13.06 -2.19 6.84
C SER A 105 14.56 -2.04 6.60
N HIS A 106 15.29 -3.17 6.67
CA HIS A 106 16.71 -3.26 6.36
C HIS A 106 17.02 -2.76 4.93
N PHE A 107 16.03 -2.81 4.03
CA PHE A 107 16.13 -2.36 2.66
C PHE A 107 16.05 -0.83 2.52
N LEU A 108 15.13 -0.17 3.25
CA LEU A 108 15.06 1.29 3.31
C LEU A 108 16.34 1.87 3.90
N HIS A 109 16.88 1.27 4.97
CA HIS A 109 18.15 1.69 5.56
C HIS A 109 19.33 1.52 4.59
N SER A 110 19.42 0.39 3.87
CA SER A 110 20.46 0.21 2.85
C SER A 110 20.36 1.19 1.68
N VAL A 111 19.16 1.57 1.25
CA VAL A 111 19.01 2.49 0.10
C VAL A 111 19.16 3.96 0.54
N LEU A 112 18.76 4.32 1.77
CA LEU A 112 19.00 5.65 2.36
C LEU A 112 20.48 5.91 2.69
N VAL A 113 21.26 4.88 2.99
CA VAL A 113 22.71 5.01 3.27
C VAL A 113 23.53 5.03 1.97
N CYS A 114 22.96 4.58 0.84
CA CYS A 114 23.63 4.60 -0.47
C CYS A 114 23.41 5.88 -1.29
N PHE A 115 22.69 6.88 -0.77
CA PHE A 115 22.52 8.22 -1.34
C PHE A 115 22.80 9.29 -0.27
#